data_AF-A0A7C2XLX1-F1
#
_entry.id   AF-A0A7C2XLX1-F1
#
_cell.length_a   1.000
_cell.length_b   1.000
_cell.length_c   1.000
_cell.angle_alpha   90.00
_cell.angle_beta   90.00
_cell.angle_gamma   90.00
#
_symmetry.space_group_name_H-M   'P 1'
#
loop_
_entity.id
_entity.type
_entity.pdbx_description
1 polymer ?
#
loop_
_entity_poly.entity_id
_entity_poly.type
_entity_poly.pdbx_seq_one_letter_code
_entity_poly.pdbx_strand_id
1 'polypeptide(L)'
;MRQELVDVFFSVAEQNPGIIQEERIHRVICQSLGVGASANPYGGYRYAAGRDIRGVGWQRVYDLIVRLWPEFERAGLSDQFRDGVNRVLAAHDSAWDLGADGRLYRVLPAPAQAQVVAAVAELANPRYAPAAALFNTARDAYDDRPRRDRDACANAFDAMESVAKEKYGLPNATFGQVVAHIRQGQALNEQIVGVLEALNTLRNRNFGHGMAAPFALSTAEVDFTYLACIGGILLLTRTP
;
A
#
# COMPACT_ATOMS: atom_id res chain seq x y z
N MET A 1 -7.84 18.34 9.85
CA MET A 1 -7.26 17.62 8.70
C MET A 1 -7.61 18.19 7.32
N ARG A 2 -8.87 18.19 6.81
CA ARG A 2 -9.14 18.64 5.40
C ARG A 2 -8.68 20.07 5.10
N GLN A 3 -8.96 21.01 6.00
CA GLN A 3 -8.50 22.39 5.84
C GLN A 3 -6.98 22.48 5.92
N GLU A 4 -6.35 21.80 6.89
CA GLU A 4 -4.89 21.74 7.01
C GLU A 4 -4.21 21.18 5.75
N LEU A 5 -4.82 20.18 5.09
CA LEU A 5 -4.32 19.70 3.79
C LEU A 5 -4.42 20.78 2.71
N VAL A 6 -5.54 21.49 2.63
CA VAL A 6 -5.67 22.65 1.71
C VAL A 6 -4.63 23.72 2.04
N ASP A 7 -4.40 24.01 3.32
CA ASP A 7 -3.38 24.95 3.76
C ASP A 7 -1.98 24.50 3.32
N VAL A 8 -1.66 23.21 3.42
CA VAL A 8 -0.40 22.66 2.87
C VAL A 8 -0.32 22.87 1.36
N PHE A 9 -1.38 22.53 0.61
CA PHE A 9 -1.38 22.62 -0.85
C PHE A 9 -1.08 24.05 -1.32
N PHE A 10 -1.70 25.05 -0.69
CA PHE A 10 -1.51 26.45 -1.08
C PHE A 10 -0.29 27.09 -0.41
N SER A 11 0.12 26.68 0.79
CA SER A 11 1.31 27.27 1.45
C SER A 11 2.60 26.96 0.72
N VAL A 12 2.73 25.77 0.12
CA VAL A 12 3.88 25.44 -0.73
C VAL A 12 3.94 26.38 -1.95
N ALA A 13 2.80 26.76 -2.52
CA ALA A 13 2.76 27.72 -3.64
C ALA A 13 3.10 29.15 -3.19
N GLU A 14 2.53 29.60 -2.08
CA GLU A 14 2.77 30.95 -1.53
C GLU A 14 4.22 31.16 -1.12
N GLN A 15 4.89 30.13 -0.60
CA GLN A 15 6.31 30.18 -0.23
C GLN A 15 7.25 30.17 -1.44
N ASN A 16 6.76 29.77 -2.61
CA ASN A 16 7.53 29.61 -3.84
C ASN A 16 6.89 30.41 -5.01
N PRO A 17 6.77 31.75 -4.87
CA PRO A 17 6.03 32.58 -5.82
C PRO A 17 6.65 32.51 -7.21
N GLY A 18 5.80 32.35 -8.23
CA GLY A 18 6.22 32.28 -9.64
C GLY A 18 6.63 30.88 -10.12
N ILE A 19 6.81 29.91 -9.22
CA ILE A 19 7.12 28.51 -9.60
C ILE A 19 5.83 27.73 -9.88
N ILE A 20 4.86 27.81 -8.96
CA ILE A 20 3.54 27.18 -9.10
C ILE A 20 2.45 28.20 -8.77
N GLN A 21 1.42 28.28 -9.62
CA GLN A 21 0.33 29.25 -9.48
C GLN A 21 -0.80 28.66 -8.64
N GLU A 22 -1.36 29.44 -7.71
CA GLU A 22 -2.51 29.02 -6.89
C GLU A 22 -3.73 28.64 -7.75
N GLU A 23 -3.95 29.35 -8.86
CA GLU A 23 -5.02 29.04 -9.81
C GLU A 23 -4.88 27.61 -10.36
N ARG A 24 -3.64 27.16 -10.61
CA ARG A 24 -3.36 25.81 -11.13
C ARG A 24 -3.74 24.75 -10.10
N ILE A 25 -3.37 24.95 -8.84
CA ILE A 25 -3.71 24.06 -7.72
C ILE A 25 -5.23 23.98 -7.57
N HIS A 26 -5.90 25.13 -7.52
CA HIS A 26 -7.36 25.20 -7.42
C HIS A 26 -8.05 24.48 -8.59
N ARG A 27 -7.56 24.67 -9.82
CA ARG A 27 -8.11 24.00 -11.00
C ARG A 27 -8.02 22.48 -10.89
N VAL A 28 -6.88 21.95 -10.44
CA VAL A 28 -6.70 20.50 -10.22
C VAL A 28 -7.63 19.99 -9.13
N ILE A 29 -7.79 20.75 -8.03
CA ILE A 29 -8.75 20.43 -6.96
C ILE A 29 -10.17 20.35 -7.55
N CYS A 30 -10.64 21.41 -8.21
CA CYS A 30 -11.99 21.45 -8.78
C CYS A 30 -12.25 20.31 -9.77
N GLN A 31 -11.30 20.06 -10.69
CA GLN A 31 -11.40 18.95 -11.65
C GLN A 31 -11.47 17.58 -10.96
N SER A 32 -10.67 17.38 -9.92
CA SER A 32 -10.65 16.12 -9.15
C SER A 32 -11.94 15.91 -8.35
N LEU A 33 -12.54 17.00 -7.88
CA LEU A 33 -13.79 16.97 -7.12
C LEU A 33 -15.04 16.95 -8.02
N GLY A 34 -14.89 17.20 -9.33
CA GLY A 34 -16.00 17.28 -10.28
C GLY A 34 -16.81 18.57 -10.14
N VAL A 35 -16.21 19.64 -9.64
CA VAL A 35 -16.85 20.96 -9.48
C VAL A 35 -16.27 21.95 -10.49
N GLY A 36 -17.07 22.95 -10.88
CA GLY A 36 -16.62 23.99 -11.82
C GLY A 36 -15.56 24.89 -11.18
N ALA A 37 -14.39 25.00 -11.82
CA ALA A 37 -13.33 25.90 -11.37
C ALA A 37 -13.71 27.36 -11.70
N SER A 38 -13.81 28.21 -10.67
CA SER A 38 -13.89 29.66 -10.88
C SER A 38 -12.50 30.23 -11.21
N ALA A 39 -12.44 31.11 -12.22
CA ALA A 39 -11.22 31.82 -12.57
C ALA A 39 -10.80 32.83 -11.50
N ASN A 40 -11.74 33.40 -10.75
CA ASN A 40 -11.47 34.33 -9.66
C ASN A 40 -12.53 34.16 -8.54
N PRO A 41 -12.36 33.16 -7.66
CA PRO A 41 -13.33 32.89 -6.61
C PRO A 41 -13.33 34.01 -5.56
N TYR A 42 -14.53 34.40 -5.12
CA TYR A 42 -14.69 35.32 -4.00
C TYR A 42 -14.05 34.73 -2.73
N GLY A 43 -13.13 35.49 -2.11
CA GLY A 43 -12.34 35.04 -0.96
C GLY A 43 -11.03 34.32 -1.31
N GLY A 44 -10.68 34.20 -2.60
CA GLY A 44 -9.42 33.60 -3.06
C GLY A 44 -9.48 32.09 -3.27
N TYR A 45 -8.49 31.56 -4.00
CA TYR A 45 -8.45 30.16 -4.42
C TYR A 45 -8.41 29.18 -3.26
N ARG A 46 -7.61 29.47 -2.22
CA ARG A 46 -7.52 28.66 -1.00
C ARG A 46 -8.86 28.51 -0.30
N TYR A 47 -9.57 29.64 -0.10
CA TYR A 47 -10.89 29.63 0.55
C TYR A 47 -11.91 28.80 -0.24
N ALA A 48 -11.94 28.96 -1.56
CA ALA A 48 -12.83 28.20 -2.43
C ALA A 48 -12.54 26.69 -2.38
N ALA A 49 -11.27 26.29 -2.47
CA ALA A 49 -10.86 24.89 -2.32
C ALA A 49 -11.25 24.33 -0.95
N GLY A 50 -11.06 25.10 0.13
CA GLY A 50 -11.45 24.73 1.49
C GLY A 50 -12.96 24.54 1.65
N ARG A 51 -13.78 25.36 0.99
CA ARG A 51 -15.23 25.19 0.94
C ARG A 51 -15.60 23.90 0.20
N ASP A 52 -15.04 23.69 -0.98
CA ASP A 52 -15.43 22.63 -1.89
C ASP A 52 -15.01 21.23 -1.39
N ILE A 53 -13.89 21.13 -0.66
CA ILE A 53 -13.43 19.84 -0.10
C ILE A 53 -14.23 19.39 1.13
N ARG A 54 -14.97 20.29 1.80
CA ARG A 54 -15.55 20.06 3.14
C ARG A 54 -16.48 18.85 3.22
N GLY A 55 -17.30 18.63 2.19
CA GLY A 55 -18.25 17.51 2.11
C GLY A 55 -17.74 16.25 1.41
N VAL A 56 -16.47 16.25 0.98
CA VAL A 56 -15.93 15.19 0.13
C VAL A 56 -15.51 13.99 0.98
N GLY A 57 -15.92 12.79 0.56
CA GLY A 57 -15.50 11.52 1.19
C GLY A 57 -13.98 11.36 1.21
N TRP A 58 -13.44 10.78 2.28
CA TRP A 58 -11.99 10.72 2.51
C TRP A 58 -11.20 10.04 1.38
N GLN A 59 -11.77 9.03 0.72
CA GLN A 59 -11.15 8.39 -0.45
C GLN A 59 -10.77 9.40 -1.53
N ARG A 60 -11.70 10.30 -1.90
CA ARG A 60 -11.43 11.36 -2.87
C ARG A 60 -10.43 12.40 -2.37
N VAL A 61 -10.34 12.64 -1.05
CA VAL A 61 -9.32 13.53 -0.47
C VAL A 61 -7.93 12.91 -0.61
N TYR A 62 -7.80 11.61 -0.38
CA TYR A 62 -6.54 10.89 -0.61
C TYR A 62 -6.18 10.85 -2.10
N ASP A 63 -7.15 10.64 -2.98
CA ASP A 63 -6.93 10.69 -4.43
C ASP A 63 -6.48 12.09 -4.88
N LEU A 64 -7.00 13.14 -4.23
CA LEU A 64 -6.60 14.51 -4.51
C LEU A 64 -5.12 14.77 -4.16
N ILE A 65 -4.64 14.23 -3.04
CA ILE A 65 -3.21 14.30 -2.67
C ILE A 65 -2.35 13.73 -3.80
N VAL A 66 -2.69 12.53 -4.28
CA VAL A 66 -1.96 11.85 -5.37
C VAL A 66 -2.09 12.62 -6.69
N ARG A 67 -3.26 13.19 -7.00
CA ARG A 67 -3.47 13.98 -8.23
C ARG A 67 -2.74 15.31 -8.24
N LEU A 68 -2.48 15.89 -7.08
CA LEU A 68 -1.70 17.13 -6.95
C LEU A 68 -0.20 16.88 -7.05
N TRP A 69 0.30 15.68 -6.70
CA TRP A 69 1.72 15.34 -6.75
C TRP A 69 2.45 15.78 -8.03
N PRO A 70 1.95 15.47 -9.25
CA PRO A 70 2.68 15.80 -10.48
C PRO A 70 2.83 17.32 -10.70
N GLU A 71 1.99 18.15 -10.08
CA GLU A 71 2.11 19.60 -10.18
C GLU A 71 3.30 20.10 -9.34
N PHE A 72 3.50 19.55 -8.15
CA PHE A 72 4.64 19.88 -7.29
C PHE A 72 5.93 19.21 -7.76
N GLU A 73 5.86 17.99 -8.29
CA GLU A 73 7.00 17.29 -8.88
C GLU A 73 7.58 18.04 -10.07
N ARG A 74 6.75 18.45 -11.03
CA ARG A 74 7.20 19.26 -12.19
C ARG A 74 7.77 20.61 -11.77
N ALA A 75 7.32 21.14 -10.65
CA ALA A 75 7.81 22.39 -10.07
C ALA A 75 9.11 22.23 -9.24
N GLY A 76 9.60 21.00 -9.01
CA GLY A 76 10.75 20.74 -8.13
C GLY A 76 10.45 20.94 -6.64
N LEU A 77 9.17 20.87 -6.25
CA LEU A 77 8.66 21.12 -4.89
C LEU A 77 8.05 19.85 -4.25
N SER A 78 8.30 18.67 -4.83
CA SER A 78 7.73 17.39 -4.39
C SER A 78 8.07 17.05 -2.94
N ASP A 79 9.31 17.26 -2.51
CA ASP A 79 9.72 16.99 -1.11
C ASP A 79 8.99 17.91 -0.11
N GLN A 80 8.87 19.21 -0.39
CA GLN A 80 8.13 20.15 0.46
C GLN A 80 6.65 19.77 0.57
N PHE A 81 6.03 19.42 -0.57
CA PHE A 81 4.66 18.94 -0.61
C PHE A 81 4.49 17.64 0.17
N ARG A 82 5.38 16.65 -0.05
CA ARG A 82 5.37 15.38 0.66
C ARG A 82 5.44 15.56 2.16
N ASP A 83 6.41 16.33 2.63
CA ASP A 83 6.67 16.50 4.05
C ASP A 83 5.53 17.26 4.73
N GLY A 84 4.96 18.26 4.06
CA GLY A 84 3.77 18.98 4.52
C GLY A 84 2.55 18.05 4.63
N VAL A 85 2.29 17.24 3.61
CA VAL A 85 1.18 16.29 3.59
C VAL A 85 1.36 15.24 4.68
N ASN A 86 2.52 14.60 4.79
CA ASN A 86 2.79 13.56 5.79
C ASN A 86 2.72 14.10 7.22
N ARG A 87 3.11 15.35 7.45
CA ARG A 87 2.92 16.00 8.76
C ARG A 87 1.44 16.08 9.13
N VAL A 88 0.57 16.47 8.20
CA VAL A 88 -0.88 16.53 8.44
C VAL A 88 -1.47 15.13 8.57
N LEU A 89 -1.04 14.17 7.75
CA LEU A 89 -1.52 12.78 7.86
C LEU A 89 -1.16 12.17 9.23
N ALA A 90 0.09 12.31 9.65
CA ALA A 90 0.56 11.81 10.94
C ALA A 90 -0.11 12.50 12.13
N ALA A 91 -0.33 13.82 12.07
CA ALA A 91 -0.98 14.57 13.15
C ALA A 91 -2.45 14.16 13.42
N HIS A 92 -3.08 13.49 12.46
CA HIS A 92 -4.46 12.98 12.57
C HIS A 92 -4.52 11.45 12.59
N ASP A 93 -3.41 10.78 12.94
CA ASP A 93 -3.29 9.31 12.99
C ASP A 93 -3.78 8.62 11.71
N SER A 94 -3.58 9.27 10.56
CA SER A 94 -3.93 8.68 9.27
C SER A 94 -3.04 7.48 9.00
N ALA A 95 -3.64 6.38 8.57
CA ALA A 95 -2.92 5.17 8.18
C ALA A 95 -2.26 5.29 6.80
N TRP A 96 -1.94 6.49 6.33
CA TRP A 96 -1.37 6.75 5.01
C TRP A 96 -0.16 7.67 5.09
N ASP A 97 0.87 7.37 4.31
CA ASP A 97 2.01 8.24 4.03
C ASP A 97 2.18 8.41 2.52
N LEU A 98 2.47 9.63 2.08
CA LEU A 98 2.85 9.95 0.71
C LEU A 98 4.32 9.61 0.50
N GLY A 99 4.60 8.69 -0.43
CA GLY A 99 5.93 8.28 -0.81
C GLY A 99 6.62 9.27 -1.74
N ALA A 100 7.91 9.02 -2.00
CA ALA A 100 8.74 9.81 -2.90
C ALA A 100 8.35 9.68 -4.38
N ASP A 101 7.50 8.70 -4.72
CA ASP A 101 6.97 8.44 -6.05
C ASP A 101 5.56 9.02 -6.24
N GLY A 102 5.06 9.79 -5.28
CA GLY A 102 3.73 10.38 -5.31
C GLY A 102 2.59 9.42 -5.02
N ARG A 103 2.88 8.17 -4.63
CA ARG A 103 1.87 7.19 -4.22
C ARG A 103 1.67 7.26 -2.71
N LEU A 104 0.44 7.01 -2.28
CA LEU A 104 0.13 6.87 -0.85
C LEU A 104 0.25 5.41 -0.45
N TYR A 105 1.05 5.15 0.57
CA TYR A 105 1.33 3.85 1.16
C TYR A 105 0.65 3.74 2.52
N ARG A 106 0.19 2.54 2.87
CA ARG A 106 -0.31 2.33 4.22
C ARG A 106 0.81 2.40 5.25
N VAL A 107 0.58 3.16 6.31
CA VAL A 107 1.47 3.18 7.47
C VAL A 107 1.29 1.88 8.23
N LEU A 108 2.39 1.14 8.38
CA LEU A 108 2.46 -0.02 9.26
C LEU A 108 3.15 0.38 10.56
N PRO A 109 2.84 -0.26 11.69
CA PRO A 109 3.66 -0.15 12.89
C PRO A 109 5.13 -0.42 12.55
N ALA A 110 6.05 0.37 13.09
CA ALA A 110 7.48 0.31 12.74
C ALA A 110 8.07 -1.12 12.72
N PRO A 111 7.73 -2.03 13.67
CA PRO A 111 8.20 -3.42 13.60
C PRO A 111 7.71 -4.17 12.37
N ALA A 112 6.46 -3.98 11.95
CA ALA A 112 5.88 -4.60 10.76
C ALA A 112 6.46 -3.99 9.49
N GLN A 113 6.65 -2.67 9.45
CA GLN A 113 7.32 -1.99 8.35
C GLN A 113 8.73 -2.53 8.13
N ALA A 114 9.49 -2.77 9.21
CA ALA A 114 10.82 -3.36 9.13
C ALA A 114 10.80 -4.77 8.51
N GLN A 115 9.77 -5.59 8.79
CA GLN A 115 9.63 -6.91 8.15
C GLN A 115 9.30 -6.80 6.65
N VAL A 116 8.46 -5.85 6.25
CA VAL A 116 8.18 -5.60 4.82
C VAL A 116 9.46 -5.21 4.09
N VAL A 117 10.21 -4.25 4.63
CA VAL A 117 11.49 -3.81 4.03
C VAL A 117 12.49 -4.97 3.95
N ALA A 118 12.58 -5.78 5.00
CA ALA A 118 13.41 -6.98 5.00
C ALA A 118 12.99 -7.97 3.91
N ALA A 119 11.69 -8.24 3.74
CA ALA A 119 11.21 -9.16 2.72
C ALA A 119 11.51 -8.66 1.30
N VAL A 120 11.38 -7.36 1.05
CA VAL A 120 11.79 -6.74 -0.22
C VAL A 120 13.28 -6.98 -0.48
N ALA A 121 14.13 -6.83 0.53
CA ALA A 121 15.56 -7.06 0.40
C ALA A 121 15.91 -8.53 0.09
N GLU A 122 15.25 -9.49 0.76
CA GLU A 122 15.44 -10.93 0.48
C GLU A 122 14.96 -11.30 -0.94
N LEU A 123 13.82 -10.74 -1.37
CA LEU A 123 13.22 -10.98 -2.68
C LEU A 123 13.96 -10.27 -3.83
N ALA A 124 14.91 -9.37 -3.54
CA ALA A 124 15.75 -8.75 -4.55
C ALA A 124 16.74 -9.73 -5.21
N ASN A 125 16.95 -10.92 -4.63
CA ASN A 125 17.72 -11.98 -5.25
C ASN A 125 17.04 -12.45 -6.56
N PRO A 126 17.73 -12.49 -7.72
CA PRO A 126 17.14 -12.88 -9.00
C PRO A 126 16.42 -14.23 -9.01
N ARG A 127 16.82 -15.19 -8.16
CA ARG A 127 16.13 -16.48 -8.03
C ARG A 127 14.67 -16.34 -7.60
N TYR A 128 14.34 -15.28 -6.86
CA TYR A 128 13.02 -14.99 -6.36
C TYR A 128 12.25 -13.97 -7.20
N ALA A 129 12.70 -13.67 -8.43
CA ALA A 129 12.03 -12.69 -9.29
C ALA A 129 10.51 -12.94 -9.47
N PRO A 130 10.01 -14.20 -9.63
CA PRO A 130 8.58 -14.45 -9.67
C PRO A 130 7.86 -14.09 -8.37
N ALA A 131 8.45 -14.44 -7.22
CA ALA A 131 7.92 -14.09 -5.91
C ALA A 131 7.93 -12.58 -5.65
N ALA A 132 8.97 -11.88 -6.09
CA ALA A 132 9.06 -10.42 -6.00
C ALA A 132 7.94 -9.71 -6.78
N ALA A 133 7.61 -10.21 -7.98
CA ALA A 133 6.50 -9.66 -8.78
C ALA A 133 5.13 -9.84 -8.10
N LEU A 134 4.88 -11.03 -7.54
CA LEU A 134 3.67 -11.31 -6.76
C LEU A 134 3.61 -10.44 -5.50
N PHE A 135 4.73 -10.30 -4.79
CA PHE A 135 4.84 -9.47 -3.60
C PHE A 135 4.53 -7.99 -3.88
N ASN A 136 5.06 -7.45 -4.97
CA ASN A 136 4.76 -6.07 -5.38
C ASN A 136 3.29 -5.90 -5.77
N THR A 137 2.71 -6.87 -6.47
CA THR A 137 1.27 -6.88 -6.78
C THR A 137 0.43 -6.91 -5.51
N ALA A 138 0.85 -7.67 -4.49
CA ALA A 138 0.19 -7.72 -3.20
C ALA A 138 0.25 -6.37 -2.47
N ARG A 139 1.41 -5.71 -2.48
CA ARG A 139 1.60 -4.35 -1.94
C ARG A 139 0.70 -3.34 -2.62
N ASP A 140 0.71 -3.31 -3.95
CA ASP A 140 -0.15 -2.41 -4.72
C ASP A 140 -1.63 -2.62 -4.37
N ALA A 141 -2.09 -3.87 -4.32
CA ALA A 141 -3.46 -4.19 -3.93
C ALA A 141 -3.80 -3.80 -2.47
N TYR A 142 -2.82 -3.90 -1.56
CA TYR A 142 -2.96 -3.54 -0.16
C TYR A 142 -3.01 -2.02 0.05
N ASP A 143 -2.27 -1.26 -0.77
CA ASP A 143 -2.20 0.20 -0.76
C ASP A 143 -3.30 0.88 -1.62
N ASP A 144 -4.07 0.11 -2.38
CA ASP A 144 -5.16 0.62 -3.22
C ASP A 144 -6.33 1.22 -2.43
N ARG A 145 -7.11 2.07 -3.11
CA ARG A 145 -8.30 2.75 -2.58
C ARG A 145 -9.46 2.68 -3.59
N PRO A 146 -10.53 1.90 -3.32
CA PRO A 146 -10.67 0.96 -2.21
C PRO A 146 -9.62 -0.16 -2.29
N ARG A 147 -9.27 -0.71 -1.12
CA ARG A 147 -8.29 -1.79 -1.02
C ARG A 147 -8.81 -3.03 -1.76
N ARG A 148 -7.92 -3.69 -2.50
CA ARG A 148 -8.22 -4.96 -3.19
C ARG A 148 -7.84 -6.12 -2.29
N ASP A 149 -8.56 -6.28 -1.19
CA ASP A 149 -8.23 -7.19 -0.07
C ASP A 149 -7.95 -8.63 -0.51
N ARG A 150 -8.79 -9.15 -1.41
CA ARG A 150 -8.60 -10.49 -1.97
C ARG A 150 -7.28 -10.61 -2.74
N ASP A 151 -6.97 -9.63 -3.58
CA ASP A 151 -5.75 -9.61 -4.37
C ASP A 151 -4.52 -9.45 -3.48
N ALA A 152 -4.60 -8.63 -2.43
CA ALA A 152 -3.53 -8.48 -1.45
C ALA A 152 -3.22 -9.81 -0.75
N CYS A 153 -4.23 -10.51 -0.24
CA CYS A 153 -4.05 -11.81 0.42
C CYS A 153 -3.57 -12.90 -0.55
N ALA A 154 -4.18 -13.00 -1.74
CA ALA A 154 -3.83 -14.01 -2.73
C ALA A 154 -2.40 -13.84 -3.22
N ASN A 155 -2.02 -12.64 -3.65
CA ASN A 155 -0.68 -12.40 -4.17
C ASN A 155 0.41 -12.49 -3.09
N ALA A 156 0.12 -12.08 -1.83
CA ALA A 156 1.08 -12.26 -0.74
C ALA A 156 1.32 -13.74 -0.41
N PHE A 157 0.25 -14.55 -0.43
CA PHE A 157 0.38 -16.00 -0.25
C PHE A 157 1.13 -16.63 -1.43
N ASP A 158 0.78 -16.28 -2.66
CA ASP A 158 1.41 -16.85 -3.85
C ASP A 158 2.90 -16.48 -3.91
N ALA A 159 3.29 -15.29 -3.45
CA ALA A 159 4.68 -14.90 -3.28
C ALA A 159 5.40 -15.82 -2.28
N MET A 160 4.80 -16.06 -1.10
CA MET A 160 5.33 -16.98 -0.10
C MET A 160 5.45 -18.42 -0.64
N GLU A 161 4.43 -18.90 -1.35
CA GLU A 161 4.43 -20.21 -1.99
C GLU A 161 5.55 -20.31 -3.04
N SER A 162 5.74 -19.27 -3.85
CA SER A 162 6.81 -19.22 -4.86
C SER A 162 8.20 -19.28 -4.21
N VAL A 163 8.43 -18.54 -3.11
CA VAL A 163 9.68 -18.64 -2.33
C VAL A 163 9.90 -20.06 -1.82
N ALA A 164 8.86 -20.69 -1.26
CA ALA A 164 8.96 -22.03 -0.72
C ALA A 164 9.31 -23.07 -1.81
N LYS A 165 8.63 -23.00 -2.96
CA LYS A 165 8.88 -23.88 -4.11
C LYS A 165 10.30 -23.74 -4.63
N GLU A 166 10.78 -22.51 -4.77
CA GLU A 166 12.14 -22.22 -5.21
C GLU A 166 13.16 -22.76 -4.21
N LYS A 167 12.97 -22.51 -2.91
CA LYS A 167 13.88 -22.98 -1.85
C LYS A 167 14.03 -24.51 -1.83
N TYR A 168 12.92 -25.24 -1.93
CA TYR A 168 12.94 -26.69 -1.81
C TYR A 168 13.04 -27.42 -3.17
N GLY A 169 13.18 -26.70 -4.28
CA GLY A 169 13.29 -27.31 -5.62
C GLY A 169 12.03 -28.03 -6.07
N LEU A 170 10.85 -27.51 -5.70
CA LEU A 170 9.54 -28.12 -5.94
C LEU A 170 8.62 -27.23 -6.81
N PRO A 171 9.02 -26.86 -8.06
CA PRO A 171 8.32 -25.85 -8.85
C PRO A 171 6.85 -26.20 -9.18
N ASN A 172 6.54 -27.49 -9.31
CA ASN A 172 5.22 -27.98 -9.69
C ASN A 172 4.36 -28.46 -8.50
N ALA A 173 4.88 -28.38 -7.28
CA ALA A 173 4.15 -28.81 -6.09
C ALA A 173 3.02 -27.82 -5.75
N THR A 174 2.04 -28.25 -4.96
CA THR A 174 1.17 -27.32 -4.23
C THR A 174 1.86 -26.86 -2.95
N PHE A 175 1.46 -25.72 -2.38
CA PHE A 175 2.00 -25.31 -1.08
C PHE A 175 1.83 -26.38 0.00
N GLY A 176 0.70 -27.11 0.03
CA GLY A 176 0.50 -28.22 0.96
C GLY A 176 1.53 -29.35 0.80
N GLN A 177 1.93 -29.66 -0.43
CA GLN A 177 2.99 -30.63 -0.71
C GLN A 177 4.38 -30.10 -0.26
N VAL A 178 4.65 -28.81 -0.43
CA VAL A 178 5.87 -28.18 0.08
C VAL A 178 5.93 -28.25 1.61
N VAL A 179 4.83 -27.96 2.30
CA VAL A 179 4.75 -28.05 3.77
C VAL A 179 4.93 -29.51 4.24
N ALA A 180 4.36 -30.49 3.54
CA ALA A 180 4.58 -31.90 3.83
C ALA A 180 6.06 -32.29 3.66
N HIS A 181 6.74 -31.79 2.63
CA HIS A 181 8.17 -32.00 2.41
C HIS A 181 9.02 -31.39 3.55
N ILE A 182 8.72 -30.15 3.95
CA ILE A 182 9.37 -29.47 5.09
C ILE A 182 9.26 -30.32 6.36
N ARG A 183 8.05 -30.84 6.66
CA ARG A 183 7.81 -31.68 7.83
C ARG A 183 8.62 -32.97 7.77
N GLN A 184 8.63 -33.67 6.63
CA GLN A 184 9.38 -34.91 6.46
C GLN A 184 10.89 -34.70 6.61
N GLY A 185 11.42 -33.59 6.10
CA GLY A 185 12.83 -33.24 6.23
C GLY A 185 13.22 -32.66 7.59
N GLN A 186 12.26 -32.46 8.51
CA GLN A 186 12.45 -31.76 9.79
C GLN A 186 13.18 -30.40 9.64
N ALA A 187 12.96 -29.74 8.51
CA ALA A 187 13.67 -28.51 8.17
C ALA A 187 13.24 -27.32 9.05
N LEU A 188 12.03 -27.40 9.61
CA LEU A 188 11.44 -26.41 10.51
C LEU A 188 10.79 -27.12 11.70
N ASN A 189 10.64 -26.40 12.82
CA ASN A 189 9.94 -26.95 13.99
C ASN A 189 8.43 -27.13 13.70
N GLU A 190 7.77 -28.03 14.44
CA GLU A 190 6.35 -28.34 14.22
C GLU A 190 5.41 -27.14 14.42
N GLN A 191 5.79 -26.16 15.25
CA GLN A 191 4.98 -24.97 15.46
C GLN A 191 4.94 -24.09 14.20
N ILE A 192 6.08 -23.89 13.56
CA ILE A 192 6.18 -23.15 12.30
C ILE A 192 5.43 -23.91 11.20
N VAL A 193 5.62 -25.23 11.11
CA VAL A 193 4.88 -26.06 10.16
C VAL A 193 3.37 -25.89 10.36
N GLY A 194 2.89 -25.95 11.61
CA GLY A 194 1.48 -25.73 11.93
C GLY A 194 0.95 -24.35 11.51
N VAL A 195 1.77 -23.30 11.63
CA VAL A 195 1.40 -21.96 11.12
C VAL A 195 1.28 -21.94 9.60
N LEU A 196 2.21 -22.56 8.87
CA LEU A 196 2.15 -22.64 7.41
C LEU A 196 0.92 -23.46 6.94
N GLU A 197 0.59 -24.54 7.64
CA GLU A 197 -0.63 -25.32 7.38
C GLU A 197 -1.91 -24.50 7.64
N ALA A 198 -1.93 -23.71 8.72
CA ALA A 198 -3.05 -22.84 9.04
C ALA A 198 -3.23 -21.75 7.96
N LEU A 199 -2.15 -21.15 7.47
CA LEU A 199 -2.20 -20.19 6.36
C LEU A 199 -2.71 -20.83 5.07
N ASN A 200 -2.26 -22.05 4.75
CA ASN A 200 -2.76 -22.78 3.58
C ASN A 200 -4.26 -23.07 3.70
N THR A 201 -4.70 -23.49 4.89
CA THR A 201 -6.12 -23.69 5.19
C THR A 201 -6.91 -22.40 5.03
N LEU A 202 -6.38 -21.28 5.53
CA LEU A 202 -7.02 -19.96 5.42
C LEU A 202 -7.20 -19.55 3.96
N ARG A 203 -6.16 -19.71 3.12
CA ARG A 203 -6.23 -19.47 1.67
C ARG A 203 -7.35 -20.30 1.04
N ASN A 204 -7.30 -21.62 1.23
CA ASN A 204 -8.22 -22.55 0.58
C ASN A 204 -9.68 -22.31 0.98
N ARG A 205 -9.94 -21.66 2.12
CA ARG A 205 -11.30 -21.31 2.57
C ARG A 205 -11.78 -19.94 2.12
N ASN A 206 -10.89 -19.00 1.82
CA ASN A 206 -11.26 -17.58 1.70
C ASN A 206 -10.83 -16.89 0.40
N PHE A 207 -9.65 -17.24 -0.14
CA PHE A 207 -9.06 -16.48 -1.24
C PHE A 207 -8.24 -17.32 -2.23
N GLY A 208 -8.34 -18.64 -2.19
CA GLY A 208 -7.72 -19.54 -3.16
C GLY A 208 -8.35 -19.46 -4.56
N HIS A 209 -7.65 -20.05 -5.53
CA HIS A 209 -8.16 -20.18 -6.90
C HIS A 209 -9.39 -21.09 -6.94
N GLY A 210 -10.40 -20.73 -7.74
CA GLY A 210 -11.60 -21.54 -7.96
C GLY A 210 -12.67 -21.48 -6.85
N MET A 211 -12.54 -20.56 -5.91
CA MET A 211 -13.56 -20.35 -4.87
C MET A 211 -14.87 -19.81 -5.45
N ALA A 212 -15.98 -20.47 -5.12
CA ALA A 212 -17.34 -20.01 -5.43
C ALA A 212 -17.91 -19.05 -4.37
N ALA A 213 -17.37 -19.09 -3.14
CA ALA A 213 -17.81 -18.24 -2.05
C ALA A 213 -17.17 -16.84 -2.13
N PRO A 214 -17.91 -15.78 -1.77
CA PRO A 214 -17.37 -14.42 -1.72
C PRO A 214 -16.28 -14.28 -0.66
N PHE A 215 -15.30 -13.42 -0.94
CA PHE A 215 -14.25 -13.07 0.02
C PHE A 215 -14.87 -12.45 1.28
N ALA A 216 -14.55 -13.01 2.45
CA ALA A 216 -15.24 -12.70 3.71
C ALA A 216 -14.30 -12.34 4.87
N LEU A 217 -13.01 -12.10 4.62
CA LEU A 217 -12.10 -11.65 5.67
C LEU A 217 -12.39 -10.18 6.04
N SER A 218 -12.40 -9.91 7.33
CA SER A 218 -12.41 -8.55 7.87
C SER A 218 -11.11 -7.81 7.58
N THR A 219 -11.10 -6.49 7.76
CA THR A 219 -9.90 -5.68 7.53
C THR A 219 -8.70 -6.15 8.36
N ALA A 220 -8.93 -6.52 9.62
CA ALA A 220 -7.88 -7.01 10.51
C ALA A 220 -7.34 -8.39 10.09
N GLU A 221 -8.21 -9.27 9.59
CA GLU A 221 -7.81 -10.59 9.08
C GLU A 221 -6.99 -10.48 7.79
N VAL A 222 -7.27 -9.48 6.96
CA VAL A 222 -6.45 -9.15 5.78
C VAL A 222 -5.06 -8.69 6.21
N ASP A 223 -4.98 -7.76 7.17
CA ASP A 223 -3.69 -7.26 7.67
C ASP A 223 -2.87 -8.39 8.30
N PHE A 224 -3.53 -9.25 9.09
CA PHE A 224 -2.91 -10.45 9.66
C PHE A 224 -2.40 -11.40 8.58
N THR A 225 -3.22 -11.72 7.58
CA THR A 225 -2.85 -12.64 6.49
C THR A 225 -1.67 -12.11 5.69
N TYR A 226 -1.72 -10.83 5.33
CA TYR A 226 -0.69 -10.14 4.59
C TYR A 226 0.66 -10.17 5.34
N LEU A 227 0.66 -9.75 6.61
CA LEU A 227 1.87 -9.74 7.45
C LEU A 227 2.38 -11.15 7.78
N ALA A 228 1.49 -12.13 7.95
CA ALA A 228 1.88 -13.52 8.18
C ALA A 228 2.57 -14.12 6.95
N CYS A 229 2.13 -13.80 5.74
CA CYS A 229 2.80 -14.23 4.50
C CYS A 229 4.19 -13.58 4.37
N ILE A 230 4.35 -12.30 4.72
CA ILE A 230 5.65 -11.62 4.81
C ILE A 230 6.57 -12.34 5.81
N GLY A 231 6.06 -12.68 6.99
CA GLY A 231 6.78 -13.47 7.98
C GLY A 231 7.20 -14.85 7.44
N GLY A 232 6.32 -15.52 6.71
CA GLY A 232 6.61 -16.78 6.03
C GLY A 232 7.72 -16.66 4.98
N ILE A 233 7.69 -15.61 4.14
CA ILE A 233 8.76 -15.32 3.17
C ILE A 233 10.11 -15.17 3.88
N LEU A 234 10.17 -14.35 4.93
CA LEU A 234 11.40 -14.12 5.70
C LEU A 234 11.91 -15.40 6.36
N LEU A 235 11.00 -16.20 6.92
CA LEU A 235 11.33 -17.46 7.55
C LEU A 235 11.93 -18.44 6.53
N LEU A 236 11.31 -18.57 5.36
CA LEU A 236 11.77 -19.47 4.31
C LEU A 236 13.11 -19.02 3.72
N THR A 237 13.28 -17.72 3.46
CA THR A 237 14.51 -17.19 2.86
C THR A 237 15.72 -17.23 3.78
N ARG A 238 15.53 -17.08 5.10
CA ARG A 238 16.63 -17.00 6.09
C ARG A 238 17.00 -18.30 6.77
N THR A 239 16.10 -19.27 6.73
CA THR A 239 16.45 -20.62 7.21
C THR A 239 17.37 -21.28 6.19
N PRO A 240 18.34 -22.10 6.63
CA PRO A 240 19.16 -22.91 5.73
C PRO A 240 18.31 -23.94 4.96
#